data_AF-A0A8T9S4P7-F1
#
_entry.id   AF-A0A8T9S4P7-F1
#
_cell.length_a   1.000
_cell.length_b   1.000
_cell.length_c   1.000
_cell.angle_alpha   90.00
_cell.angle_beta   90.00
_cell.angle_gamma   90.00
#
_symmetry.space_group_name_H-M   'P 1'
#
loop_
_entity.id
_entity.type
_entity.pdbx_description
1 polymer ?
#
loop_
_entity_poly.entity_id
_entity_poly.type
_entity_poly.pdbx_seq_one_letter_code
_entity_poly.pdbx_strand_id
1 'polypeptide(L)'
;MQRIHIRTVLAEIDQHEANGQGRAFSLEYYKTSGTKGSKAAVRKGGLSGVGTGPSTASTRPFGYKVKEKGTLQLVNCQNNQPFSLKIILLTHFNGQRILHG
;
A
#
# COMPACT_ATOMS: atom_id res chain seq x y z
N MET A 1 -11.23 13.43 -16.77
CA MET A 1 -10.67 12.58 -15.70
C MET A 1 -9.57 11.71 -16.28
N GLN A 2 -8.32 11.94 -15.88
CA GLN A 2 -7.17 11.17 -16.36
C GLN A 2 -7.19 9.78 -15.71
N ARG A 3 -7.02 8.74 -16.52
CA ARG A 3 -7.00 7.35 -16.04
C ARG A 3 -5.54 6.89 -16.01
N ILE A 4 -5.18 6.10 -15.00
CA ILE A 4 -3.84 5.55 -14.83
C ILE A 4 -3.90 4.02 -14.93
N HIS A 5 -2.96 3.40 -15.64
CA HIS A 5 -2.92 1.93 -15.69
C HIS A 5 -2.36 1.37 -14.40
N ILE A 6 -2.87 0.20 -14.00
CA ILE A 6 -2.40 -0.47 -12.78
C ILE A 6 -0.90 -0.75 -12.81
N ARG A 7 -0.32 -1.05 -13.99
CA ARG A 7 1.13 -1.23 -14.14
C ARG A 7 1.92 0.03 -13.74
N THR A 8 1.40 1.21 -14.06
CA THR A 8 2.02 2.50 -13.72
C THR A 8 1.89 2.76 -12.23
N VAL A 9 0.70 2.54 -11.66
CA VAL A 9 0.48 2.63 -10.21
C VAL A 9 1.44 1.71 -9.44
N LEU A 10 1.58 0.47 -9.90
CA LEU A 10 2.47 -0.50 -9.26
C LEU A 10 3.95 -0.13 -9.43
N ALA A 11 4.34 0.45 -10.57
CA ALA A 11 5.68 0.97 -10.78
C ALA A 11 5.94 2.18 -9.87
N GLU A 12 4.98 3.08 -9.70
CA GLU A 12 5.07 4.20 -8.76
C GLU A 12 5.14 3.74 -7.31
N ILE A 13 4.36 2.73 -6.91
CA ILE A 13 4.49 2.16 -5.56
C ILE A 13 5.86 1.49 -5.38
N ASP A 14 6.44 0.93 -6.44
CA ASP A 14 7.70 0.21 -6.36
C ASP A 14 8.95 1.10 -6.39
N GLN A 15 8.97 2.10 -7.29
CA GLN A 15 10.09 3.02 -7.55
C GLN A 15 10.31 4.08 -6.44
N HIS A 16 9.37 4.24 -5.51
CA HIS A 16 9.36 5.40 -4.61
C HIS A 16 10.09 5.18 -3.27
N GLU A 17 11.42 5.06 -3.36
CA GLU A 17 12.36 5.45 -2.29
C GLU A 17 12.99 6.81 -2.66
N ALA A 18 12.21 7.89 -2.64
CA ALA A 18 12.79 9.22 -2.81
C ALA A 18 13.46 9.63 -1.49
N ASN A 19 14.80 9.75 -1.49
CA ASN A 19 15.62 10.16 -0.34
C ASN A 19 15.53 9.24 0.90
N GLY A 20 15.30 7.94 0.70
CA GLY A 20 15.25 6.95 1.80
C GLY A 20 14.01 7.03 2.70
N GLN A 21 13.02 7.89 2.37
CA GLN A 21 11.74 7.96 3.06
C GLN A 21 10.60 7.51 2.15
N GLY A 22 9.78 6.56 2.64
CA GLY A 22 8.62 6.07 1.89
C GLY A 22 7.58 7.18 1.69
N ARG A 23 7.38 7.60 0.44
CA ARG A 23 6.41 8.64 0.08
C ARG A 23 4.99 8.16 0.41
N ALA A 24 4.21 9.02 1.08
CA ALA A 24 2.80 8.75 1.34
C ALA A 24 1.95 9.02 0.08
N PHE A 25 0.96 8.16 -0.17
CA PHE A 25 -0.02 8.30 -1.24
C PHE A 25 -1.43 7.97 -0.72
N SER A 26 -2.45 8.35 -1.47
CA SER A 26 -3.84 8.02 -1.13
C SER A 26 -4.37 6.89 -2.01
N LEU A 27 -5.23 6.06 -1.44
CA LEU A 27 -5.87 4.93 -2.12
C LEU A 27 -7.36 4.89 -1.84
N GLU A 28 -8.12 4.45 -2.84
CA GLU A 28 -9.51 4.01 -2.66
C GLU A 28 -9.65 2.59 -3.17
N TYR A 29 -10.40 1.77 -2.45
CA TYR A 29 -10.56 0.36 -2.73
C TYR A 29 -11.91 -0.17 -2.30
N TYR A 30 -12.28 -1.34 -2.81
CA TYR A 30 -13.36 -2.14 -2.27
C TYR A 30 -12.83 -3.12 -1.23
N LYS A 31 -13.59 -3.32 -0.16
CA LYS A 31 -13.39 -4.42 0.77
C LYS A 31 -14.02 -5.69 0.17
N THR A 32 -13.60 -6.85 0.66
CA THR A 32 -14.23 -8.13 0.29
C THR A 32 -15.73 -8.18 0.64
N SER A 33 -16.18 -7.35 1.58
CA SER A 33 -17.60 -7.16 1.90
C SER A 33 -18.39 -6.32 0.88
N GLY A 34 -17.75 -5.83 -0.20
CA GLY A 34 -18.39 -4.94 -1.19
C GLY A 34 -18.47 -3.47 -0.77
N THR A 35 -18.08 -3.14 0.46
CA THR A 35 -18.04 -1.75 0.94
C THR A 35 -16.80 -1.01 0.41
N LYS A 36 -16.94 0.29 0.14
CA LYS A 36 -15.81 1.15 -0.23
C LYS A 36 -14.98 1.51 1.01
N GLY A 37 -13.67 1.58 0.83
CA GLY A 37 -12.72 2.11 1.79
C GLY A 37 -11.81 3.13 1.11
N SER A 38 -11.35 4.11 1.89
CA SER A 38 -10.33 5.05 1.46
C SER A 38 -9.27 5.21 2.55
N LYS A 39 -8.05 5.50 2.11
CA LYS A 39 -6.94 5.87 2.99
C LYS A 39 -6.24 7.07 2.38
N ALA A 40 -6.20 8.18 3.10
CA ALA A 40 -5.64 9.43 2.63
C ALA A 40 -4.11 9.44 2.61
N ALA A 41 -3.47 8.66 3.49
CA ALA A 41 -2.01 8.57 3.58
C ALA A 41 -1.57 7.15 3.89
N VAL A 42 -0.99 6.47 2.90
CA VAL A 42 -0.41 5.14 3.02
C VAL A 42 0.98 5.12 2.41
N ARG A 43 1.84 4.24 2.90
CA ARG A 43 3.18 4.01 2.37
C ARG A 43 3.39 2.52 2.07
N LYS A 44 4.33 2.23 1.17
CA LYS A 44 4.83 0.88 0.91
C LYS A 44 5.24 0.24 2.25
N GLY A 45 4.77 -0.97 2.51
CA GLY A 45 5.28 -1.79 3.60
C GLY A 45 6.69 -2.26 3.25
N GLY A 46 7.69 -1.55 3.74
CA GLY A 46 9.09 -1.94 3.68
C GLY A 46 9.66 -2.00 5.09
N LEU A 47 10.77 -2.73 5.26
CA LEU A 47 11.50 -2.97 6.51
C LEU A 47 11.96 -1.71 7.29
N SER A 48 11.62 -0.50 6.85
CA SER A 48 11.93 0.73 7.59
C SER A 48 10.84 1.05 8.60
N GLY A 49 11.09 0.59 9.84
CA GLY A 49 10.49 1.14 11.06
C GLY A 49 9.42 0.27 11.73
N VAL A 50 9.76 -0.96 12.15
CA VAL A 50 9.21 -1.51 13.39
C VAL A 50 10.16 -1.07 14.50
N GLY A 51 9.60 -0.41 15.51
CA GLY A 51 10.33 0.50 16.40
C GLY A 51 11.41 -0.14 17.27
N THR A 52 12.31 0.73 17.71
CA THR A 52 12.89 0.65 19.06
C THR A 52 11.74 0.64 20.08
N GLY A 53 11.31 -0.54 20.50
CA GLY A 53 10.32 -0.72 21.55
C GLY A 53 9.96 -2.21 21.70
N PRO A 54 10.25 -2.85 22.84
CA PRO A 54 10.08 -4.29 23.00
C PRO A 54 8.62 -4.60 23.31
N SER A 55 7.88 -5.17 22.37
CA SER A 55 6.63 -5.87 22.71
C SER A 55 6.34 -6.98 21.71
N THR A 56 6.89 -8.15 22.03
CA THR A 56 6.28 -9.47 21.89
C THR A 56 5.06 -9.61 20.96
N ALA A 57 5.31 -10.01 19.70
CA ALA A 57 4.58 -11.07 19.03
C ALA A 57 5.24 -11.43 17.69
N SER A 58 5.73 -12.67 17.63
CA SER A 58 5.95 -13.46 16.42
C SER A 58 7.06 -13.00 15.47
N THR A 59 8.24 -13.54 15.76
CA THR A 59 9.41 -13.76 14.91
C THR A 59 9.08 -14.10 13.46
N ARG A 60 8.79 -13.10 12.62
CA ARG A 60 9.06 -13.16 11.18
C ARG A 60 9.55 -11.78 10.74
N PRO A 61 10.80 -11.65 10.25
CA PRO A 61 11.19 -10.43 9.56
C PRO A 61 10.18 -10.22 8.43
N PHE A 62 9.55 -9.03 8.38
CA PHE A 62 8.62 -8.64 7.32
C PHE A 62 9.41 -8.44 6.01
N GLY A 63 9.97 -9.50 5.48
CA GLY A 63 10.52 -9.60 4.13
C GLY A 63 9.40 -10.00 3.19
N TYR A 64 8.44 -9.10 2.95
CA TYR A 64 7.33 -9.39 2.06
C TYR A 64 7.52 -8.67 0.74
N LYS A 65 7.65 -9.47 -0.32
CA LYS A 65 7.55 -9.04 -1.71
C LYS A 65 6.34 -8.11 -1.82
N VAL A 66 6.58 -6.89 -2.27
CA VAL A 66 5.58 -5.81 -2.42
C VAL A 66 4.38 -6.26 -3.25
N LYS A 67 4.59 -7.27 -4.09
CA LYS A 67 3.57 -8.05 -4.78
C LYS A 67 3.73 -9.51 -4.40
N GLU A 68 2.87 -10.01 -3.53
CA GLU A 68 2.72 -11.44 -3.33
C GLU A 68 1.33 -11.84 -3.80
N LYS A 69 1.26 -12.69 -4.84
CA LYS A 69 0.01 -13.23 -5.38
C LYS A 69 -1.08 -12.17 -5.65
N GLY A 70 -0.69 -10.99 -6.16
CA GLY A 70 -1.63 -9.91 -6.48
C GLY A 70 -2.09 -9.07 -5.28
N THR A 71 -1.34 -9.06 -4.17
CA THR A 71 -1.64 -8.27 -2.97
C THR A 71 -0.53 -7.27 -2.69
N LEU A 72 -0.90 -6.05 -2.33
CA LEU A 72 -0.05 -4.98 -1.84
C LEU A 72 0.03 -5.01 -0.31
N GLN A 73 1.24 -4.94 0.23
CA GLN A 73 1.48 -4.74 1.66
C GLN A 73 1.76 -3.26 1.92
N LEU A 74 0.94 -2.64 2.76
CA LEU A 74 0.94 -1.20 2.97
C LEU A 74 0.86 -0.88 4.46
N VAL A 75 1.29 0.33 4.83
CA VAL A 75 1.14 0.86 6.18
C VAL A 75 0.33 2.14 6.10
N ASN A 76 -0.69 2.26 6.93
CA ASN A 76 -1.45 3.50 7.06
C ASN A 76 -0.65 4.50 7.90
N CYS A 77 -0.32 5.66 7.32
CA CYS A 77 0.50 6.66 8.00
C CYS A 77 -0.23 7.33 9.18
N GLN A 78 -1.56 7.30 9.21
CA GLN A 78 -2.34 7.94 10.28
C GLN A 78 -2.25 7.21 11.62
N ASN A 79 -2.12 5.89 11.60
CA ASN A 79 -2.12 5.05 12.80
C ASN A 79 -0.97 4.03 12.83
N ASN A 80 -0.05 4.14 11.87
CA ASN A 80 1.08 3.22 11.64
C ASN A 80 0.67 1.73 11.58
N GLN A 81 -0.60 1.43 11.25
CA GLN A 81 -1.08 0.05 11.19
C GLN A 81 -0.78 -0.56 9.82
N PRO A 82 -0.13 -1.74 9.78
CA PRO A 82 0.03 -2.48 8.54
C PRO A 82 -1.29 -3.07 8.07
N PHE A 83 -1.49 -3.13 6.76
CA PHE A 83 -2.63 -3.78 6.14
C PHE A 83 -2.28 -4.32 4.75
N SER A 84 -3.02 -5.32 4.31
CA SER A 84 -2.87 -5.91 2.98
C SER A 84 -4.06 -5.56 2.10
N LEU A 85 -3.81 -5.24 0.83
CA LEU A 85 -4.83 -4.88 -0.13
C LEU A 85 -4.64 -5.65 -1.45
N LYS A 86 -5.67 -6.39 -1.88
CA LYS A 86 -5.64 -7.03 -3.21
C LYS A 86 -5.62 -5.96 -4.29
N ILE A 87 -4.68 -6.08 -5.23
CA ILE A 87 -4.50 -5.16 -6.36
C ILE A 87 -5.82 -5.01 -7.12
N ILE A 88 -6.51 -6.12 -7.40
CA ILE A 88 -7.79 -6.14 -8.12
C ILE A 88 -8.91 -5.32 -7.46
N LEU A 89 -8.80 -5.06 -6.14
CA LEU A 89 -9.81 -4.29 -5.39
C LEU A 89 -9.49 -2.80 -5.35
N LEU A 90 -8.31 -2.40 -5.85
CA LEU A 90 -7.90 -1.02 -5.88
C LEU A 90 -8.62 -0.28 -7.01
N THR A 91 -9.15 0.91 -6.71
CA THR A 91 -9.99 1.67 -7.64
C THR A 91 -9.39 3.02 -7.99
N HIS A 92 -8.80 3.69 -7.01
CA HIS A 92 -8.15 4.98 -7.20
C HIS A 92 -6.78 5.01 -6.53
N PHE A 93 -5.87 5.75 -7.15
CA PHE A 93 -4.54 6.07 -6.65
C PHE A 93 -4.34 7.58 -6.79
N ASN A 94 -4.08 8.28 -5.68
CA ASN A 94 -3.96 9.75 -5.67
C ASN A 94 -5.13 10.47 -6.37
N GLY A 95 -6.36 9.99 -6.16
CA GLY A 95 -7.58 10.52 -6.79
C GLY A 95 -7.75 10.16 -8.27
N GLN A 96 -6.77 9.48 -8.89
CA GLN A 96 -6.86 9.03 -10.28
C GLN A 96 -7.48 7.63 -10.34
N ARG A 97 -8.44 7.43 -11.25
CA ARG A 97 -9.08 6.13 -11.44
C ARG A 97 -8.13 5.16 -12.14
N ILE A 98 -8.05 3.96 -11.61
CA ILE A 98 -7.15 2.91 -12.09
C ILE A 98 -7.84 2.06 -13.17
N LEU A 99 -7.09 1.76 -14.23
CA LEU A 99 -7.43 0.78 -15.24
C LEU A 99 -6.67 -0.52 -14.98
N HIS A 100 -7.42 -1.61 -14.81
CA HIS A 100 -6.88 -2.96 -14.58
C HIS A 100 -6.60 -3.73 -15.88
N GLY A 101 -6.97 -3.17 -17.04
CA GLY A 101 -6.74 -3.75 -18.35
C GLY A 101 -5.31 -3.62 -18.86
#